data_AF-A0A412JCY4-F1
#
_entry.id   AF-A0A412JCY4-F1
#
_cell.length_a   1.000
_cell.length_b   1.000
_cell.length_c   1.000
_cell.angle_alpha   90.00
_cell.angle_beta   90.00
_cell.angle_gamma   90.00
#
_symmetry.space_group_name_H-M   'P 1'
#
loop_
_entity.id
_entity.type
_entity.pdbx_description
1 polymer ?
#
loop_
_entity_poly.entity_id
_entity_poly.type
_entity_poly.pdbx_seq_one_letter_code
_entity_poly.pdbx_strand_id
1 'polypeptide(L)'
;MNRTSIASDDIILKPKFRYWLMKNFLLIILVISVFVFSKYIRGHELLKFISGTILVLLIFTIFYRYVSMLLCTKWIITREQIKIYQGVLSKRINYIELYRVYDYEEKQSFIQSLINNTNIYIYSGDKSTPKLLMNGLKANSGIIQIIRNRVEEQKKKKGIYEFTNR
;
A
#
# COMPACT_ATOMS: atom_id res chain seq x y z
N MET A 1 -26.74 -21.59 -3.03
CA MET A 1 -26.13 -21.33 -1.71
C MET A 1 -24.70 -20.86 -1.91
N ASN A 2 -24.43 -19.55 -1.82
CA ASN A 2 -23.25 -19.04 -1.12
C ASN A 2 -23.35 -17.51 -0.98
N ARG A 3 -23.42 -17.09 0.29
CA ARG A 3 -23.41 -15.71 0.77
C ARG A 3 -22.27 -14.91 0.15
N THR A 4 -22.59 -13.74 -0.37
CA THR A 4 -22.05 -12.45 0.11
C THR A 4 -22.78 -11.33 -0.62
N SER A 5 -23.88 -10.86 -0.02
CA SER A 5 -24.19 -9.44 -0.09
C SER A 5 -22.94 -8.72 0.41
N ILE A 6 -22.18 -8.15 -0.51
CA ILE A 6 -21.14 -7.18 -0.18
C ILE A 6 -21.88 -6.09 0.60
N ALA A 7 -21.58 -5.98 1.90
CA ALA A 7 -22.18 -4.97 2.75
C ALA A 7 -22.00 -3.61 2.07
N SER A 8 -23.10 -2.89 1.83
CA SER A 8 -23.21 -1.75 0.89
C SER A 8 -22.26 -0.57 1.13
N ASP A 9 -21.55 -0.56 2.27
CA ASP A 9 -20.77 0.58 2.75
C ASP A 9 -19.26 0.29 2.84
N ASP A 10 -18.78 -0.87 2.41
CA ASP A 10 -17.35 -1.21 2.50
C ASP A 10 -16.51 -0.33 1.54
N ILE A 11 -15.42 0.24 2.05
CA ILE A 11 -14.53 1.11 1.26
C ILE A 11 -13.29 0.34 0.86
N ILE A 12 -13.05 0.26 -0.45
CA ILE A 12 -11.86 -0.41 -1.02
C ILE A 12 -10.83 0.65 -1.40
N LEU A 13 -9.63 0.52 -0.84
CA LEU A 13 -8.48 1.37 -1.11
C LEU A 13 -7.39 0.55 -1.80
N LYS A 14 -6.75 1.16 -2.80
CA LYS A 14 -5.62 0.58 -3.53
C LYS A 14 -4.54 1.64 -3.74
N PRO A 15 -3.25 1.24 -3.76
CA PRO A 15 -2.18 2.14 -4.16
C PRO A 15 -2.41 2.63 -5.59
N LYS A 16 -2.16 3.91 -5.84
CA LYS A 16 -2.23 4.47 -7.19
C LYS A 16 -0.96 4.22 -8.00
N PHE A 17 -1.13 4.09 -9.31
CA PHE A 17 -0.02 3.96 -10.26
C PHE A 17 1.02 5.08 -10.15
N ARG A 18 0.59 6.34 -9.96
CA ARG A 18 1.51 7.49 -9.80
C ARG A 18 2.47 7.33 -8.62
N TYR A 19 1.99 6.75 -7.52
CA TYR A 19 2.84 6.47 -6.36
C TYR A 19 3.81 5.32 -6.63
N TRP A 20 3.37 4.27 -7.33
CA TRP A 20 4.27 3.21 -7.77
C TRP A 20 5.40 3.75 -8.66
N LEU A 21 5.06 4.63 -9.60
CA LEU A 21 6.03 5.29 -10.48
C LEU A 21 7.05 6.10 -9.66
N MET A 22 6.57 6.96 -8.77
CA MET A 22 7.42 7.76 -7.88
C MET A 22 8.36 6.88 -7.06
N LYS A 23 7.86 5.78 -6.47
CA LYS A 23 8.66 4.89 -5.62
C LYS A 23 9.73 4.10 -6.39
N ASN A 24 9.50 3.85 -7.68
CA ASN A 24 10.41 3.08 -8.54
C ASN A 24 11.19 3.96 -9.52
N PHE A 25 11.12 5.29 -9.40
CA PHE A 25 11.73 6.25 -10.33
C PHE A 25 13.23 5.99 -10.56
N LEU A 26 14.02 5.85 -9.49
CA LEU A 26 15.46 5.56 -9.59
C LEU A 26 15.75 4.22 -10.27
N LEU A 27 14.92 3.20 -10.02
CA LEU A 27 15.07 1.89 -10.65
C LEU A 27 14.75 1.95 -12.15
N ILE A 28 13.76 2.75 -12.55
CA ILE A 28 13.42 3.00 -13.95
C ILE A 28 14.56 3.74 -14.65
N ILE A 29 15.14 4.76 -14.03
CA ILE A 29 16.34 5.44 -14.56
C ILE A 29 17.49 4.45 -14.72
N LEU A 30 17.72 3.59 -13.74
CA LEU A 30 18.78 2.59 -13.80
C LEU A 30 18.57 1.62 -14.98
N VAL A 31 17.34 1.14 -15.20
CA VAL A 31 17.00 0.29 -16.35
C VAL A 31 17.31 0.99 -17.67
N ILE A 32 16.88 2.25 -17.81
CA ILE A 32 17.13 3.05 -19.02
C ILE A 32 18.64 3.26 -19.21
N SER A 33 19.37 3.59 -18.14
CA SER A 33 20.82 3.80 -18.18
C SER A 33 21.57 2.55 -18.60
N VAL A 34 21.26 1.38 -18.03
CA VAL A 34 21.85 0.09 -18.41
C VAL A 34 21.52 -0.27 -19.85
N PHE A 35 20.29 0.00 -20.30
CA PHE A 35 19.87 -0.23 -21.70
C PHE A 35 20.61 0.67 -22.70
N VAL A 36 20.85 1.93 -22.35
CA VAL A 36 21.64 2.84 -23.19
C VAL A 36 23.11 2.43 -23.19
N PHE A 37 23.66 2.10 -22.02
CA PHE A 37 25.05 1.69 -21.86
C PHE A 37 25.35 0.39 -22.62
N SER A 38 24.45 -0.59 -22.61
CA SER A 38 24.64 -1.86 -23.31
C SER A 38 24.79 -1.68 -24.83
N LYS A 39 24.18 -0.64 -25.42
CA LYS A 39 24.34 -0.29 -26.84
C LYS A 39 25.71 0.30 -27.18
N TYR A 40 26.39 0.89 -26.21
CA TYR A 40 27.69 1.54 -26.40
C TYR A 40 28.87 0.55 -26.37
N ILE A 41 28.68 -0.63 -25.77
CA ILE A 41 29.69 -1.68 -25.68
C ILE A 41 29.95 -2.27 -27.08
N ARG A 42 31.04 -1.87 -27.73
CA ARG A 42 31.50 -2.42 -29.01
C ARG A 42 32.65 -3.42 -28.75
N GLY A 43 32.64 -4.55 -29.47
CA GLY A 43 33.76 -5.51 -29.48
C GLY A 43 33.91 -6.45 -28.26
N HIS A 44 33.16 -6.24 -27.17
CA HIS A 44 33.24 -7.09 -25.97
C HIS A 44 31.96 -7.92 -25.77
N GLU A 45 31.92 -9.14 -26.34
CA GLU A 45 30.73 -10.02 -26.28
C GLU A 45 30.32 -10.42 -24.86
N LEU A 46 31.29 -10.70 -23.98
CA LEU A 46 31.00 -11.05 -22.58
C LEU A 46 30.30 -9.90 -21.82
N LEU A 47 30.77 -8.66 -22.01
CA LEU A 47 30.19 -7.48 -21.36
C LEU A 47 28.77 -7.20 -21.86
N LYS A 48 28.49 -7.42 -23.15
CA LYS A 48 27.12 -7.34 -23.69
C LYS A 48 26.21 -8.37 -23.02
N PHE A 49 26.66 -9.62 -22.91
CA PHE A 49 25.89 -10.68 -22.25
C PHE A 49 25.59 -10.34 -20.79
N ILE A 50 26.60 -9.90 -20.02
CA ILE A 50 26.44 -9.48 -18.62
C ILE A 50 25.46 -8.30 -18.51
N SER A 51 25.60 -7.28 -19.37
CA SER A 51 24.68 -6.13 -19.34
C SER A 51 23.24 -6.53 -19.67
N GLY A 52 23.06 -7.50 -20.58
CA GLY A 52 21.76 -8.06 -20.94
C GLY A 52 21.12 -8.84 -19.80
N THR A 53 21.89 -9.69 -19.09
CA THR A 53 21.37 -10.43 -17.94
C THR A 53 20.98 -9.49 -16.80
N ILE A 54 21.78 -8.47 -16.51
CA ILE A 54 21.44 -7.42 -15.53
C ILE A 54 20.14 -6.71 -15.94
N LEU A 55 20.02 -6.31 -17.20
CA LEU A 55 18.81 -5.65 -17.70
C LEU A 55 17.55 -6.49 -17.51
N VAL A 56 17.62 -7.79 -17.83
CA VAL A 56 16.50 -8.73 -17.63
C VAL A 56 16.12 -8.83 -16.15
N LEU A 57 17.10 -8.94 -15.25
CA LEU A 57 16.86 -8.98 -13.80
C LEU A 57 16.22 -7.69 -13.27
N LEU A 58 16.64 -6.54 -13.77
CA LEU A 58 16.05 -5.24 -13.39
C LEU A 58 14.61 -5.11 -13.89
N ILE A 59 14.33 -5.50 -15.14
CA ILE A 59 12.97 -5.52 -15.71
C ILE A 59 12.07 -6.45 -14.89
N PHE A 60 12.55 -7.67 -14.58
CA PHE A 60 11.82 -8.61 -13.73
C PHE A 60 11.53 -8.02 -12.34
N THR A 61 12.48 -7.30 -11.75
CA THR A 61 12.31 -6.61 -10.47
C THR A 61 11.23 -5.53 -10.54
N ILE A 62 11.24 -4.69 -11.58
CA ILE A 62 10.19 -3.66 -11.80
C ILE A 62 8.82 -4.33 -11.95
N PHE A 63 8.73 -5.37 -12.77
CA PHE A 63 7.51 -6.10 -13.02
C PHE A 63 6.96 -6.73 -11.73
N TYR A 64 7.82 -7.41 -10.95
CA TYR A 64 7.43 -7.96 -9.66
C TYR A 64 6.90 -6.88 -8.71
N ARG A 65 7.56 -5.71 -8.64
CA ARG A 65 7.09 -4.58 -7.81
C ARG A 65 5.75 -4.01 -8.30
N TYR A 66 5.52 -3.98 -9.62
CA TYR A 66 4.25 -3.57 -10.22
C TYR A 66 3.13 -4.50 -9.77
N VAL A 67 3.29 -5.80 -9.97
CA VAL A 67 2.30 -6.81 -9.57
C VAL A 67 2.05 -6.76 -8.06
N SER A 68 3.12 -6.79 -7.26
CA SER A 68 3.04 -6.79 -5.79
C SER A 68 2.29 -5.58 -5.23
N MET A 69 2.58 -4.37 -5.71
CA MET A 69 1.98 -3.15 -5.18
C MET A 69 0.58 -2.87 -5.76
N LEU A 70 0.40 -2.97 -7.09
CA LEU A 70 -0.82 -2.46 -7.73
C LEU A 70 -1.91 -3.53 -7.89
N LEU A 71 -1.52 -4.80 -8.01
CA LEU A 71 -2.46 -5.90 -8.23
C LEU A 71 -2.72 -6.69 -6.95
N CYS A 72 -1.70 -6.84 -6.10
CA CYS A 72 -1.75 -7.71 -4.93
C CYS A 72 -1.92 -6.99 -3.59
N THR A 73 -1.92 -5.65 -3.56
CA THR A 73 -2.13 -4.87 -2.34
C THR A 73 -3.46 -4.12 -2.38
N LYS A 74 -4.33 -4.35 -1.40
CA LYS A 74 -5.57 -3.58 -1.19
C LYS A 74 -5.94 -3.56 0.28
N TRP A 75 -6.61 -2.49 0.69
CA TRP A 75 -7.20 -2.37 2.02
C TRP A 75 -8.71 -2.26 1.88
N ILE A 76 -9.44 -2.99 2.71
CA ILE A 76 -10.91 -2.91 2.77
C ILE A 76 -11.29 -2.46 4.16
N ILE A 77 -11.89 -1.29 4.25
CA ILE A 77 -12.42 -0.75 5.51
C ILE A 77 -13.89 -1.14 5.57
N THR A 78 -14.20 -2.05 6.49
CA THR A 78 -15.58 -2.47 6.76
C THR A 78 -16.18 -1.63 7.89
N ARG A 79 -17.38 -1.98 8.35
CA ARG A 79 -18.00 -1.39 9.55
C ARG A 79 -17.27 -1.71 10.85
N GLU A 80 -16.51 -2.80 10.89
CA GLU A 80 -15.93 -3.36 12.13
C GLU A 80 -14.42 -3.52 12.07
N GLN A 81 -13.86 -3.73 10.88
CA GLN A 81 -12.47 -4.11 10.70
C GLN A 81 -11.82 -3.41 9.51
N ILE A 82 -10.49 -3.30 9.54
CA ILE A 82 -9.67 -3.04 8.36
C ILE A 82 -9.05 -4.36 7.92
N LYS A 83 -9.36 -4.80 6.70
CA LYS A 83 -8.79 -5.99 6.07
C LYS A 83 -7.65 -5.59 5.15
N ILE A 84 -6.47 -6.17 5.35
CA ILE A 84 -5.24 -5.85 4.64
C ILE A 84 -4.88 -7.06 3.76
N TYR A 85 -5.00 -6.92 2.45
CA TYR A 85 -4.67 -7.97 1.50
C TYR A 85 -3.30 -7.67 0.89
N GLN A 86 -2.38 -8.64 0.96
CA GLN A 86 -1.03 -8.53 0.42
C GLN A 86 -0.54 -9.87 -0.12
N GLY A 87 0.47 -9.82 -1.00
CA GLY A 87 1.24 -10.98 -1.45
C GLY A 87 0.95 -11.44 -2.88
N VAL A 88 2.01 -11.76 -3.62
CA VAL A 88 1.97 -12.14 -5.04
C VAL A 88 1.69 -13.64 -5.20
N LEU A 89 2.58 -14.47 -4.67
CA LEU A 89 2.49 -15.93 -4.76
C LEU A 89 1.72 -16.52 -3.58
N SER A 90 2.04 -16.06 -2.37
CA SER A 90 1.32 -16.42 -1.14
C SER A 90 0.48 -15.24 -0.69
N LYS A 91 -0.84 -15.45 -0.59
CA LYS A 91 -1.79 -14.42 -0.17
C LYS A 91 -1.82 -14.38 1.36
N ARG A 92 -1.61 -13.18 1.91
CA ARG A 92 -1.77 -12.87 3.33
C ARG A 92 -2.92 -11.90 3.51
N ILE A 93 -3.79 -12.20 4.47
CA ILE A 93 -4.88 -11.31 4.87
C ILE A 93 -4.75 -11.05 6.37
N ASN A 94 -4.53 -9.79 6.72
CA ASN A 94 -4.53 -9.33 8.11
C ASN A 94 -5.80 -8.55 8.41
N TYR A 95 -6.22 -8.61 9.67
CA TYR A 95 -7.42 -7.95 10.15
C TYR A 95 -7.05 -7.08 11.34
N ILE A 96 -7.49 -5.82 11.32
CA ILE A 96 -7.40 -4.92 12.48
C ILE A 96 -8.81 -4.58 12.88
N GLU A 97 -9.19 -4.93 14.11
CA GLU A 97 -10.44 -4.50 14.71
C GLU A 97 -10.45 -2.99 14.91
N LEU A 98 -11.50 -2.31 14.42
CA LEU A 98 -11.60 -0.85 14.50
C LEU A 98 -11.63 -0.35 15.94
N TYR A 99 -12.26 -1.08 16.87
CA TYR A 99 -12.28 -0.66 18.27
C TYR A 99 -10.89 -0.61 18.93
N ARG A 100 -9.88 -1.31 18.37
CA ARG A 100 -8.48 -1.30 18.83
C ARG A 100 -7.66 -0.14 18.28
N VAL A 101 -8.20 0.59 17.30
CA VAL A 101 -7.52 1.74 16.71
C VAL A 101 -7.57 2.91 17.69
N TYR A 102 -6.43 3.55 17.91
CA TYR A 102 -6.32 4.65 18.87
C TYR A 102 -5.78 5.94 18.25
N ASP A 103 -5.05 5.87 17.13
CA ASP A 103 -4.50 7.07 16.50
C ASP A 103 -4.34 6.92 14.97
N TYR A 104 -4.24 8.07 14.28
CA TYR A 104 -4.20 8.19 12.83
C TYR A 104 -3.21 9.28 12.44
N GLU A 105 -2.44 9.05 11.38
CA GLU A 105 -1.50 10.04 10.88
C GLU A 105 -1.51 10.07 9.35
N GLU A 106 -1.60 11.26 8.77
CA GLU A 106 -1.43 11.49 7.34
C GLU A 106 -0.05 12.07 7.08
N LYS A 107 0.76 11.41 6.24
CA LYS A 107 2.05 11.95 5.78
C LYS A 107 2.08 12.07 4.27
N GLN A 108 2.52 13.23 3.84
CA GLN A 108 2.73 13.55 2.44
C GLN A 108 4.10 14.21 2.29
N SER A 109 5.00 13.57 1.54
CA SER A 109 6.26 14.22 1.14
C SER A 109 6.01 15.30 0.08
N PHE A 110 6.99 16.17 -0.15
CA PHE A 110 6.92 17.19 -1.20
C PHE A 110 6.53 16.61 -2.57
N ILE A 111 7.21 15.55 -3.01
CA ILE A 111 6.92 14.89 -4.29
C ILE A 111 5.51 14.28 -4.29
N GLN A 112 5.08 13.68 -3.17
CA GLN A 112 3.74 13.14 -3.03
C GLN A 112 2.66 14.23 -3.11
N SER A 113 2.94 15.41 -2.58
CA SER A 113 2.08 16.59 -2.69
C SER A 113 1.88 17.01 -4.14
N LEU A 114 2.97 17.12 -4.90
CA LEU A 114 2.93 17.45 -6.33
C LEU A 114 2.08 16.47 -7.16
N ILE A 115 2.09 15.18 -6.82
CA ILE A 115 1.31 14.15 -7.54
C ILE A 115 -0.08 13.87 -6.93
N ASN A 116 -0.50 14.63 -5.91
CA ASN A 116 -1.76 14.48 -5.17
C ASN A 116 -1.96 13.08 -4.55
N ASN A 117 -0.91 12.58 -3.89
CA ASN A 117 -0.90 11.31 -3.18
C ASN A 117 -0.51 11.49 -1.71
N THR A 118 -0.92 10.56 -0.85
CA THR A 118 -0.62 10.58 0.58
C THR A 118 -0.38 9.18 1.11
N ASN A 119 0.25 9.09 2.29
CA ASN A 119 0.35 7.88 3.09
C ASN A 119 -0.45 8.04 4.37
N ILE A 120 -1.22 7.03 4.72
CA ILE A 120 -2.03 7.02 5.94
C ILE A 120 -1.51 5.93 6.86
N TYR A 121 -1.25 6.31 8.10
CA TYR A 121 -0.86 5.40 9.16
C TYR A 121 -2.03 5.22 10.12
N ILE A 122 -2.32 3.97 10.46
CA ILE A 122 -3.29 3.60 11.49
C ILE A 122 -2.52 2.93 12.62
N TYR A 123 -2.67 3.46 13.81
CA TYR A 123 -2.06 2.92 15.03
C TYR A 123 -3.11 2.14 15.82
N SER A 124 -2.80 0.91 16.16
CA SER A 124 -3.73 0.00 16.83
C SER A 124 -3.08 -0.74 17.99
N GLY A 125 -3.89 -1.08 19.00
CA GLY A 125 -3.48 -1.97 20.08
C GLY A 125 -3.38 -3.44 19.66
N ASP A 126 -3.48 -3.75 18.36
CA ASP A 126 -3.33 -5.11 17.87
C ASP A 126 -1.86 -5.56 17.91
N LYS A 127 -1.60 -6.68 18.59
CA LYS A 127 -0.23 -7.21 18.76
C LYS A 127 0.41 -7.62 17.43
N SER A 128 -0.38 -8.09 16.46
CA SER A 128 0.15 -8.58 15.18
C SER A 128 0.43 -7.46 14.20
N THR A 129 -0.31 -6.34 14.30
CA THR A 129 -0.23 -5.22 13.37
C THR A 129 -0.39 -3.88 14.12
N PRO A 130 0.59 -3.49 14.97
CA PRO A 130 0.47 -2.28 15.79
C PRO A 130 0.46 -0.99 14.95
N LYS A 131 1.10 -1.03 13.78
CA LYS A 131 1.16 0.08 12.82
C LYS A 131 0.85 -0.42 11.42
N LEU A 132 -0.26 0.03 10.86
CA LEU A 132 -0.61 -0.18 9.45
C LEU A 132 -0.22 1.04 8.62
N LEU A 133 0.45 0.81 7.50
CA LEU A 133 0.71 1.81 6.47
C LEU A 133 -0.15 1.53 5.24
N MET A 134 -1.01 2.49 4.89
CA MET A 134 -1.75 2.53 3.62
C MET A 134 -1.11 3.58 2.71
N ASN A 135 -0.31 3.12 1.75
CA ASN A 135 0.51 4.01 0.92
C ASN A 135 -0.08 4.26 -0.46
N GLY A 136 0.24 5.44 -1.00
CA GLY A 136 -0.14 5.81 -2.36
C GLY A 136 -1.64 6.06 -2.55
N LEU A 137 -2.32 6.54 -1.51
CA LEU A 137 -3.74 6.92 -1.56
C LEU A 137 -3.90 8.34 -2.10
N LYS A 138 -5.13 8.73 -2.45
CA LYS A 138 -5.46 10.13 -2.83
C LYS A 138 -5.40 11.01 -1.59
N ALA A 139 -4.66 12.12 -1.65
CA ALA A 139 -4.67 13.12 -0.59
C ALA A 139 -6.05 13.78 -0.47
N ASN A 140 -6.39 14.30 0.71
CA ASN A 140 -7.67 14.98 0.97
C ASN A 140 -8.90 14.12 0.58
N SER A 141 -8.80 12.80 0.72
CA SER A 141 -9.90 11.88 0.39
C SER A 141 -10.96 11.74 1.49
N GLY A 142 -10.77 12.39 2.65
CA GLY A 142 -11.66 12.27 3.81
C GLY A 142 -11.62 10.90 4.50
N ILE A 143 -10.74 10.00 4.04
CA ILE A 143 -10.75 8.60 4.47
C ILE A 143 -10.41 8.43 5.96
N ILE A 144 -9.54 9.27 6.52
CA ILE A 144 -9.26 9.28 7.96
C ILE A 144 -10.53 9.59 8.75
N GLN A 145 -11.31 10.57 8.32
CA GLN A 145 -12.56 10.92 8.99
C GLN A 145 -13.57 9.77 8.92
N ILE A 146 -13.64 9.08 7.78
CA ILE A 146 -14.51 7.92 7.64
C ILE A 146 -14.10 6.79 8.60
N ILE A 147 -12.79 6.49 8.69
CA ILE A 147 -12.30 5.47 9.61
C ILE A 147 -12.58 5.90 11.05
N ARG A 148 -12.30 7.15 11.41
CA ARG A 148 -12.55 7.71 12.75
C ARG A 148 -13.99 7.53 13.19
N ASN A 149 -14.96 7.92 12.35
CA ASN A 149 -16.38 7.76 12.66
C ASN A 149 -16.74 6.29 12.94
N ARG A 150 -16.25 5.36 12.11
CA ARG A 150 -16.50 3.92 12.32
C ARG A 150 -15.82 3.39 13.58
N VAL A 151 -14.63 3.88 13.94
CA VAL A 151 -13.95 3.51 15.19
C VAL A 151 -14.74 3.98 16.40
N GLU A 152 -15.26 5.21 16.38
CA GLU A 152 -16.09 5.74 17.47
C GLU A 152 -17.38 4.93 17.63
N GLU A 153 -18.05 4.59 16.53
CA GLU A 153 -19.22 3.70 16.54
C GLU A 153 -18.88 2.34 17.16
N GLN A 154 -17.75 1.72 16.80
CA GLN A 154 -17.35 0.42 17.33
C GLN A 154 -16.96 0.48 18.81
N LYS A 155 -16.29 1.54 19.25
CA LYS A 155 -15.97 1.75 20.68
C LYS A 155 -17.22 1.92 21.52
N LYS A 156 -18.23 2.66 21.03
CA LYS A 156 -19.55 2.79 21.66
C LYS A 156 -20.25 1.44 21.75
N LYS A 157 -20.34 0.69 20.64
CA LYS A 157 -20.98 -0.65 20.59
C LYS A 157 -20.34 -1.66 21.53
N LYS A 158 -19.02 -1.57 21.76
CA LYS A 158 -18.27 -2.46 22.64
C LYS A 158 -18.21 -1.97 24.11
N GLY A 159 -18.86 -0.87 24.45
CA GLY A 159 -18.88 -0.33 25.82
C GLY A 159 -17.52 0.19 26.31
N ILE A 160 -16.55 0.42 25.42
CA ILE A 160 -15.17 0.78 25.80
C ILE A 160 -15.11 2.19 26.42
N TYR A 161 -16.03 3.06 26.03
CA TYR A 161 -16.13 4.43 26.56
C TYR A 161 -16.44 4.48 28.06
N GLU A 162 -17.12 3.48 28.62
CA GLU A 162 -17.51 3.48 30.04
C GLU A 162 -16.34 3.17 30.99
N PHE A 163 -15.29 2.52 30.50
CA PHE A 163 -14.12 2.13 31.31
C PHE A 163 -13.00 3.18 31.32
N THR A 164 -12.99 4.12 30.38
CA THR A 164 -11.92 5.13 30.26
C THR A 164 -12.25 6.46 30.95
N ASN A 165 -13.48 6.61 31.47
CA ASN A 165 -14.01 7.87 32.02
C ASN A 165 -14.40 7.76 33.51
N ARG A 166 -13.77 6.84 34.26
CA ARG A 166 -13.86 6.72 35.72
C ARG A 166 -12.57 7.15 36.38
#